data_AF-A0A0E9LYE0-F1
#
_entry.id   AF-A0A0E9LYE0-F1
#
_cell.length_a   1.000
_cell.length_b   1.000
_cell.length_c   1.000
_cell.angle_alpha   90.00
_cell.angle_beta   90.00
_cell.angle_gamma   90.00
#
_symmetry.space_group_name_H-M   'P 1'
#
loop_
_entity.id
_entity.type
_entity.pdbx_description
1 polymer ?
#
loop_
_entity_poly.entity_id
_entity_poly.type
_entity_poly.pdbx_seq_one_letter_code
_entity_poly.pdbx_strand_id
1 'polypeptide(L)'
;MVVVSIFVNPTQFNNPADLERYPRDIQKDADMLSETPCELLFVPTVKEVYPEPDNRVFDFGPLDKVMEGHYRPGHFNGVAQVVSRLFDLVKPDKAFFGEKDFQQLAIVRAWCDN
;
A
#
# COMPACT_ATOMS: atom_id res chain seq x y z
N MET A 1 6.63 -8.30 -17.85
CA MET A 1 5.98 -7.09 -17.36
C MET A 1 6.21 -6.90 -15.89
N VAL A 2 7.02 -5.91 -15.53
CA VAL A 2 7.16 -5.40 -14.16
C VAL A 2 6.36 -4.11 -14.03
N VAL A 3 5.49 -4.03 -13.04
CA VAL A 3 4.70 -2.84 -12.72
C VAL A 3 5.14 -2.28 -11.37
N VAL A 4 5.41 -0.98 -11.30
CA VAL A 4 5.66 -0.27 -10.04
C VAL A 4 4.49 0.68 -9.78
N SER A 5 3.82 0.51 -8.64
CA SER A 5 2.77 1.43 -8.20
C SER A 5 3.32 2.50 -7.27
N ILE A 6 3.12 3.77 -7.60
CA ILE A 6 3.40 4.90 -6.69
C ILE A 6 2.07 5.54 -6.30
N PHE A 7 1.66 5.30 -5.06
CA PHE A 7 0.41 5.83 -4.54
C PHE A 7 0.54 6.10 -3.03
N VAL A 8 0.43 7.37 -2.64
CA VAL A 8 0.39 7.75 -1.22
C VAL A 8 -1.03 7.52 -0.71
N ASN A 9 -1.27 6.32 -0.18
CA ASN A 9 -2.58 5.86 0.27
C ASN A 9 -3.07 6.62 1.51
N PRO A 10 -4.17 7.41 1.47
CA PRO A 10 -4.65 8.14 2.64
C PRO A 10 -5.11 7.24 3.80
N THR A 11 -5.67 6.06 3.51
CA THR A 11 -6.32 5.23 4.53
C THR A 11 -5.35 4.58 5.52
N GLN A 12 -4.05 4.52 5.19
CA GLN A 12 -3.02 3.98 6.09
C GLN A 12 -2.37 5.05 6.99
N PHE A 13 -2.76 6.32 6.87
CA PHE A 13 -2.25 7.40 7.73
C PHE A 13 -3.21 7.63 8.90
N ASN A 14 -2.71 7.43 10.12
CA ASN A 14 -3.42 7.77 11.35
C ASN A 14 -3.24 9.26 11.74
N ASN A 15 -2.29 9.96 11.11
CA ASN A 15 -2.03 11.38 11.33
C ASN A 15 -2.15 12.16 10.00
N PRO A 16 -3.12 13.08 9.88
CA PRO A 16 -3.29 13.89 8.67
C PRO A 16 -2.07 14.76 8.29
N ALA A 17 -1.30 15.22 9.28
CA ALA A 17 -0.11 16.04 9.02
C ALA A 17 1.01 15.25 8.34
N ASP A 18 1.11 13.94 8.64
CA ASP A 18 2.09 13.06 8.01
C ASP A 18 1.71 12.78 6.55
N LEU A 19 0.40 12.66 6.26
CA LEU A 19 -0.10 12.55 4.88
C LEU A 19 0.19 13.83 4.08
N GLU A 20 -0.05 14.99 4.67
CA GLU A 20 0.19 16.29 4.03
C GLU A 20 1.67 16.46 3.66
N ARG A 21 2.57 16.15 4.60
CA ARG A 21 4.02 16.33 4.47
C ARG A 21 4.74 15.20 3.73
N TYR A 22 4.05 14.11 3.40
CA TYR A 22 4.68 12.98 2.74
C TYR A 22 5.32 13.43 1.42
N PRO A 23 6.62 13.12 1.20
CA PRO A 23 7.33 13.58 0.01
C PRO A 23 6.70 12.98 -1.26
N ARG A 24 6.58 13.80 -2.30
CA ARG A 24 6.03 13.43 -3.61
C ARG A 24 6.86 14.07 -4.70
N ASP A 25 7.55 13.27 -5.49
CA ASP A 25 8.31 13.72 -6.65
C ASP A 25 8.28 12.64 -7.74
N ILE A 26 7.12 12.56 -8.42
CA ILE A 26 6.87 11.51 -9.42
C ILE A 26 7.87 11.57 -10.58
N GLN A 27 8.37 12.76 -10.92
CA GLN A 27 9.37 12.88 -11.99
C GLN A 27 10.68 12.23 -11.57
N LYS A 28 11.17 12.55 -10.36
CA LYS A 28 12.38 11.92 -9.82
C LYS A 28 12.23 10.41 -9.68
N ASP A 29 11.07 9.95 -9.20
CA ASP A 29 10.80 8.51 -9.09
C ASP A 29 10.80 7.82 -10.47
N ALA A 30 10.20 8.45 -11.48
CA ALA A 30 10.20 7.95 -12.85
C ALA A 30 11.61 7.90 -13.46
N ASP A 31 12.42 8.93 -13.22
CA ASP A 31 13.81 8.99 -13.68
C ASP A 31 14.63 7.84 -13.07
N MET A 32 14.46 7.58 -11.76
CA MET A 32 15.12 6.45 -11.08
C MET A 32 14.67 5.09 -11.62
N LEU A 33 13.39 4.94 -11.96
CA LEU A 33 12.84 3.69 -12.49
C LEU A 33 13.25 3.43 -13.95
N SER A 34 13.61 4.46 -14.71
CA SER A 34 14.01 4.33 -16.12
C SER A 34 15.25 3.46 -16.34
N GLU A 35 16.09 3.33 -15.32
CA GLU A 35 17.30 2.48 -15.32
C GLU A 35 17.03 1.05 -14.82
N THR A 36 15.77 0.69 -14.57
CA THR A 36 15.37 -0.61 -14.01
C THR A 36 14.53 -1.42 -15.00
N PRO A 37 14.26 -2.71 -14.72
CA PRO A 37 13.32 -3.50 -15.52
C PRO A 37 11.84 -3.07 -15.43
N CYS A 38 11.51 -1.96 -14.77
CA CYS A 38 10.15 -1.44 -14.67
C CYS A 38 9.59 -1.10 -16.06
N GLU A 39 8.56 -1.82 -16.50
CA GLU A 39 7.92 -1.62 -17.81
C GLU A 39 6.73 -0.65 -17.73
N LEU A 40 6.09 -0.53 -16.56
CA LEU A 40 4.96 0.36 -16.35
C LEU A 40 4.98 0.98 -14.96
N LEU A 41 4.94 2.31 -14.92
CA LEU A 41 4.77 3.10 -13.70
C LEU A 41 3.29 3.44 -13.53
N PHE A 42 2.64 2.85 -12.53
CA PHE A 42 1.23 3.08 -12.22
C PHE A 42 1.10 4.13 -11.11
N VAL A 43 0.62 5.34 -11.46
CA VAL A 43 0.48 6.48 -10.55
C VAL A 43 -0.98 6.91 -10.45
N PRO A 44 -1.85 6.09 -9.81
CA PRO A 44 -3.27 6.41 -9.74
C PRO A 44 -3.55 7.57 -8.77
N THR A 45 -4.60 8.31 -9.06
CA THR A 45 -5.21 9.26 -8.13
C THR A 45 -6.00 8.53 -7.04
N VAL A 46 -6.26 9.22 -5.93
CA VAL A 46 -7.12 8.69 -4.84
C VAL A 46 -8.49 8.27 -5.37
N LYS A 47 -9.07 9.02 -6.31
CA LYS A 47 -10.38 8.71 -6.90
C LYS A 47 -10.37 7.47 -7.81
N GLU A 48 -9.25 7.16 -8.45
CA GLU A 48 -9.11 5.94 -9.26
C GLU A 48 -8.97 4.70 -8.38
N VAL A 49 -8.24 4.80 -7.25
CA VAL A 49 -8.12 3.70 -6.29
C VAL A 49 -9.43 3.53 -5.51
N TYR A 50 -10.01 4.64 -5.04
CA TYR A 50 -11.21 4.73 -4.20
C TYR A 50 -12.26 5.62 -4.89
N PRO A 51 -13.02 5.08 -5.86
CA PRO A 51 -14.11 5.83 -6.48
C PRO A 51 -15.21 6.16 -5.48
N GLU A 52 -15.39 5.29 -4.49
CA GLU A 52 -16.26 5.45 -3.32
C GLU A 52 -15.46 5.16 -2.04
N PRO A 53 -15.92 5.63 -0.87
CA PRO A 53 -15.28 5.33 0.41
C PRO A 53 -15.14 3.82 0.64
N ASP A 54 -13.91 3.38 0.95
CA ASP A 54 -13.64 1.98 1.29
C ASP A 54 -13.89 1.76 2.79
N ASN A 55 -15.04 1.15 3.09
CA ASN A 55 -15.46 0.82 4.46
C ASN A 55 -15.15 -0.64 4.84
N ARG A 56 -14.38 -1.37 4.01
CA ARG A 56 -14.00 -2.75 4.34
C ARG A 56 -13.13 -2.78 5.58
N VAL A 57 -13.42 -3.72 6.48
CA VAL A 57 -12.64 -3.98 7.69
C VAL A 57 -12.06 -5.39 7.59
N PHE A 58 -10.73 -5.47 7.65
CA PHE A 58 -9.98 -6.72 7.68
C PHE A 58 -9.58 -7.00 9.13
N ASP A 59 -9.92 -8.18 9.64
CA ASP A 59 -9.51 -8.62 10.98
C ASP A 59 -8.30 -9.54 10.87
N PHE A 60 -7.17 -9.09 11.42
CA PHE A 60 -5.93 -9.86 11.47
C PHE A 60 -5.67 -10.46 12.87
N GLY A 61 -6.70 -10.50 13.72
CA GLY A 61 -6.60 -11.04 15.07
C GLY A 61 -5.60 -10.24 15.90
N PRO A 62 -4.59 -10.85 16.54
CA PRO A 62 -3.57 -10.10 17.28
C PRO A 62 -2.51 -9.45 16.39
N LEU A 63 -2.40 -9.84 15.11
CA LEU A 63 -1.29 -9.44 14.24
C LEU A 63 -1.27 -7.93 13.96
N ASP A 64 -2.43 -7.29 13.87
CA ASP A 64 -2.57 -5.83 13.68
C ASP A 64 -2.74 -5.05 14.98
N LYS A 65 -2.76 -5.73 16.13
CA LYS A 65 -2.99 -5.12 17.47
C LYS A 65 -1.72 -4.95 18.30
N VAL A 66 -0.59 -5.48 17.82
CA VAL A 66 0.73 -5.42 18.48
C VAL A 66 1.73 -4.60 17.67
N MET A 67 2.91 -4.34 18.23
CA MET A 67 4.03 -3.67 17.54
C MET A 67 3.58 -2.36 16.87
N GLU A 68 3.83 -2.16 15.58
CA GLU A 68 3.44 -0.94 14.84
C GLU A 68 1.93 -0.72 14.88
N GLY A 69 1.15 -1.79 14.86
CA GLY A 69 -0.31 -1.74 14.89
C GLY A 69 -0.87 -1.16 16.19
N HIS A 70 -0.14 -1.35 17.30
CA HIS A 70 -0.46 -0.70 18.57
C HIS A 70 -0.27 0.82 18.51
N TYR A 71 0.83 1.28 17.90
CA TYR A 71 1.16 2.71 17.81
C TYR A 71 0.40 3.44 16.70
N ARG A 72 -0.10 2.71 15.69
CA ARG A 72 -0.82 3.26 14.55
C ARG A 72 -2.15 2.53 14.33
N PRO A 73 -3.15 2.78 15.20
CA PRO A 73 -4.47 2.18 15.05
C PRO A 73 -5.05 2.42 13.65
N GLY A 74 -5.58 1.36 13.03
CA GLY A 74 -6.17 1.40 11.69
C GLY A 74 -5.17 1.35 10.52
N HIS A 75 -3.87 1.50 10.77
CA HIS A 75 -2.84 1.52 9.72
C HIS A 75 -2.89 0.26 8.85
N PHE A 76 -2.90 -0.93 9.47
CA PHE A 76 -2.88 -2.19 8.72
C PHE A 76 -4.20 -2.50 8.02
N ASN A 77 -5.34 -2.00 8.51
CA ASN A 77 -6.58 -2.04 7.74
C ASN A 77 -6.43 -1.22 6.46
N GLY A 78 -5.86 0.00 6.55
CA GLY A 78 -5.57 0.84 5.39
C GLY A 78 -4.59 0.19 4.40
N VAL A 79 -3.55 -0.49 4.90
CA VAL A 79 -2.65 -1.30 4.07
C VAL A 79 -3.40 -2.41 3.33
N ALA A 80 -4.21 -3.19 4.04
CA ALA A 80 -4.97 -4.29 3.44
C ALA A 80 -5.95 -3.80 2.37
N GLN A 81 -6.66 -2.69 2.64
CA GLN A 81 -7.52 -2.02 1.67
C GLN A 81 -6.76 -1.67 0.39
N VAL A 82 -5.65 -0.92 0.49
CA VAL A 82 -4.94 -0.47 -0.70
C VAL A 82 -4.28 -1.61 -1.46
N VAL A 83 -3.66 -2.57 -0.77
CA VAL A 83 -3.03 -3.72 -1.42
C VAL A 83 -4.08 -4.55 -2.18
N SER A 84 -5.25 -4.79 -1.57
CA SER A 84 -6.38 -5.41 -2.26
C SER A 84 -6.79 -4.64 -3.52
N ARG A 85 -6.94 -3.31 -3.44
CA ARG A 85 -7.30 -2.48 -4.60
C ARG A 85 -6.24 -2.55 -5.70
N LEU A 86 -4.96 -2.47 -5.36
CA LEU A 86 -3.87 -2.55 -6.33
C LEU A 86 -3.80 -3.93 -6.99
N PHE A 87 -4.07 -5.00 -6.25
CA PHE A 87 -4.13 -6.35 -6.83
C PHE A 87 -5.31 -6.51 -7.78
N ASP A 88 -6.47 -5.93 -7.47
CA ASP A 88 -7.63 -5.94 -8.38
C ASP A 88 -7.36 -5.15 -9.68
N LEU A 89 -6.64 -4.02 -9.57
CA LEU A 89 -6.33 -3.13 -10.68
C LEU A 89 -5.20 -3.67 -11.58
N VAL A 90 -4.14 -4.22 -10.99
CA VAL A 90 -2.93 -4.65 -11.69
C VAL A 90 -2.95 -6.15 -12.03
N LYS A 91 -3.62 -6.97 -11.21
CA LYS A 91 -3.71 -8.45 -11.33
C LYS A 91 -2.34 -9.13 -11.48
N PRO A 92 -1.42 -8.93 -10.52
CA PRO A 92 -0.07 -9.48 -10.63
C PRO A 92 -0.03 -11.00 -10.38
N ASP A 93 0.81 -11.73 -11.12
CA ASP A 93 1.14 -13.13 -10.78
C ASP A 93 2.01 -13.24 -9.52
N LYS A 94 2.83 -12.21 -9.26
CA LYS A 94 3.73 -12.09 -8.12
C LYS A 94 3.82 -10.63 -7.67
N ALA A 95 3.86 -10.42 -6.36
CA ALA A 95 4.08 -9.11 -5.75
C ALA A 95 5.29 -9.14 -4.81
N PHE A 96 6.06 -8.04 -4.80
CA PHE A 96 7.30 -7.93 -4.04
C PHE A 96 7.14 -6.88 -2.93
N PHE A 97 7.51 -7.26 -1.71
CA PHE A 97 7.40 -6.41 -0.51
C PHE A 97 8.73 -6.45 0.25
N GLY A 98 9.15 -5.32 0.81
CA GLY A 98 10.40 -5.22 1.56
C GLY A 98 10.26 -5.73 3.00
N GLU A 99 11.28 -6.45 3.49
CA GLU A 99 11.31 -6.99 4.86
C GLU A 99 11.50 -5.93 5.95
N LYS A 100 11.90 -4.70 5.56
CA LYS A 100 11.96 -3.54 6.47
C LYS A 100 10.65 -3.40 7.25
N ASP A 101 9.52 -3.55 6.57
CA ASP A 101 8.19 -3.44 7.15
C ASP A 101 7.65 -4.85 7.44
N PHE A 102 8.34 -5.60 8.31
CA PHE A 102 8.10 -7.03 8.57
C PHE A 102 6.65 -7.35 8.97
N GLN A 103 6.06 -6.52 9.84
CA GLN A 103 4.66 -6.70 10.26
C GLN A 103 3.70 -6.48 9.08
N GLN A 104 3.98 -5.52 8.19
CA GLN A 104 3.20 -5.31 6.97
C GLN A 104 3.27 -6.54 6.05
N LEU A 105 4.47 -7.11 5.88
CA LEU A 105 4.64 -8.33 5.10
C LEU A 105 3.83 -9.50 5.69
N ALA A 106 3.81 -9.64 7.01
CA ALA A 106 2.98 -10.64 7.69
C ALA A 106 1.47 -10.41 7.47
N ILE A 107 1.02 -9.15 7.54
CA ILE A 107 -0.38 -8.76 7.27
C ILE A 107 -0.78 -9.11 5.83
N VAL A 108 0.04 -8.74 4.84
CA VAL A 108 -0.25 -9.03 3.43
C VAL A 108 -0.26 -10.54 3.15
N ARG A 109 0.68 -11.30 3.72
CA ARG A 109 0.67 -12.77 3.61
C ARG A 109 -0.59 -13.37 4.23
N ALA A 110 -0.93 -12.97 5.46
CA ALA A 110 -2.13 -13.44 6.13
C ALA A 110 -3.41 -13.12 5.34
N TRP A 111 -3.46 -11.97 4.65
CA TRP A 111 -4.58 -11.64 3.77
C TRP A 111 -4.64 -12.53 2.52
N CYS A 112 -3.51 -12.79 1.85
CA CYS A 112 -3.46 -13.62 0.62
C CYS A 112 -3.71 -15.11 0.87
N ASP A 113 -3.38 -15.62 2.05
CA ASP A 113 -3.50 -17.05 2.38
C ASP A 113 -4.92 -17.46 2.82
N ASN A 114 -5.84 -16.49 2.98
CA ASN A 114 -7.26 -16.69 3.31
C ASN A 114 -8.16 -16.69 2.06
#